data_AF-A0A397E132-F1
#
_entry.id   AF-A0A397E132-F1
#
_cell.length_a   1.000
_cell.length_b   1.000
_cell.length_c   1.000
_cell.angle_alpha   90.00
_cell.angle_beta   90.00
_cell.angle_gamma   90.00
#
_symmetry.space_group_name_H-M   'P 1'
#
loop_
_entity.id
_entity.type
_entity.pdbx_description
1 polymer ?
#
loop_
_entity_poly.entity_id
_entity_poly.type
_entity_poly.pdbx_seq_one_letter_code
_entity_poly.pdbx_strand_id
1 'polypeptide(L)'
;DAHRDLRGPPRDPLRVRLRLLGSFRVERDWVPLAYPFETELKDLNPYFHSQNDTIDTIDFNHMADFTKLSIAYVVELTQDSATAC
;
A
#
# COMPACT_ATOMS: atom_id res chain seq x y z
N ASP A 1 42.47 -0.91 -16.64
CA ASP A 1 41.55 0.12 -16.10
C ASP A 1 40.35 -0.49 -15.42
N ALA A 2 40.24 -0.13 -14.14
CA ALA A 2 39.12 -0.23 -13.21
C ALA A 2 38.41 -1.58 -13.00
N HIS A 3 38.79 -2.19 -11.87
CA HIS A 3 38.08 -3.25 -11.16
C HIS A 3 36.61 -2.90 -10.85
N ARG A 4 35.78 -3.92 -11.00
CA ARG A 4 34.38 -4.09 -10.57
C ARG A 4 34.22 -3.73 -9.07
N ASP A 5 33.55 -2.61 -8.76
CA ASP A 5 33.13 -2.30 -7.38
C ASP A 5 31.69 -2.83 -7.17
N LEU A 6 31.56 -3.86 -6.34
CA LEU A 6 30.29 -4.51 -5.96
C LEU A 6 29.68 -3.92 -4.68
N ARG A 7 29.94 -2.65 -4.38
CA ARG A 7 29.28 -1.94 -3.28
C ARG A 7 28.04 -1.25 -3.79
N GLY A 8 26.93 -1.99 -3.77
CA GLY A 8 25.60 -1.38 -3.82
C GLY A 8 25.41 -0.40 -2.65
N PRO A 9 24.53 0.60 -2.78
CA PRO A 9 24.30 1.61 -1.76
C PRO A 9 23.85 0.99 -0.43
N PRO A 10 24.08 1.66 0.71
CA PRO A 10 23.77 1.14 2.04
C PRO A 10 22.29 0.71 2.10
N ARG A 11 22.03 -0.48 2.63
CA ARG A 11 20.68 -0.96 2.87
C ARG A 11 20.10 -0.17 4.03
N ASP A 12 19.23 0.78 3.71
CA ASP A 12 18.41 1.45 4.72
C ASP A 12 17.53 0.42 5.44
N PRO A 13 17.60 0.34 6.78
CA PRO A 13 16.91 -0.70 7.55
C PRO A 13 15.39 -0.54 7.62
N LEU A 14 14.82 0.49 6.98
CA LEU A 14 13.39 0.84 7.09
C LEU A 14 12.63 0.83 5.76
N ARG A 15 13.23 0.34 4.67
CA ARG A 15 12.57 0.37 3.35
C ARG A 15 11.46 -0.69 3.28
N VAL A 16 10.23 -0.28 3.60
CA VAL A 16 9.01 -1.05 3.38
C VAL A 16 8.88 -1.31 1.89
N ARG A 17 9.21 -2.54 1.48
CA ARG A 17 9.11 -2.95 0.07
C ARG A 17 7.67 -3.37 -0.20
N LEU A 18 6.81 -2.41 -0.52
CA LEU A 18 5.45 -2.68 -0.99
C LEU A 18 5.53 -3.43 -2.32
N ARG A 19 5.19 -4.72 -2.33
CA ARG A 19 4.98 -5.46 -3.59
C ARG A 19 3.65 -5.03 -4.16
N LEU A 20 3.68 -4.34 -5.30
CA LEU A 20 2.48 -4.15 -6.11
C LEU A 20 2.00 -5.51 -6.62
N LEU A 21 0.81 -5.92 -6.18
CA LEU A 21 0.08 -7.06 -6.71
C LEU A 21 -0.94 -6.56 -7.72
N GLY A 22 -0.49 -6.39 -8.97
CA GLY A 22 -1.37 -6.20 -10.13
C GLY A 22 -1.33 -4.83 -10.81
N SER A 23 -1.79 -4.82 -12.06
CA SER A 23 -2.05 -3.61 -12.86
C SER A 23 -3.53 -3.61 -13.23
N PHE A 24 -4.26 -2.56 -12.85
CA PHE A 24 -5.66 -2.38 -13.23
C PHE A 24 -5.78 -1.27 -14.26
N ARG A 25 -6.66 -1.43 -15.23
CA ARG A 25 -6.79 -0.47 -16.34
C ARG A 25 -7.71 0.66 -15.92
N VAL A 26 -7.18 1.87 -15.82
CA VAL A 26 -7.98 3.10 -15.77
C VAL A 26 -7.66 3.85 -17.06
N GLU A 27 -8.61 3.85 -18.00
CA GLU A 27 -8.46 4.45 -19.33
C GLU A 27 -7.35 3.81 -20.21
N ARG A 28 -6.89 4.50 -21.27
CA ARG A 28 -6.01 3.91 -22.29
C ARG A 28 -4.61 3.54 -21.77
N ASP A 29 -4.23 3.98 -20.58
CA ASP A 29 -2.89 3.80 -20.01
C ASP A 29 -2.89 2.83 -18.82
N TRP A 30 -1.71 2.25 -18.57
CA TRP A 30 -1.49 1.36 -17.44
C TRP A 30 -0.99 2.18 -16.25
N VAL A 31 -1.80 2.23 -15.20
CA VAL A 31 -1.43 2.88 -13.94
C VAL A 31 -1.17 1.78 -12.90
N PRO A 32 -0.02 1.79 -12.20
CA PRO A 32 0.23 0.88 -11.09
C PRO A 32 -0.79 1.11 -9.97
N LEU A 33 -1.48 0.07 -9.53
CA LEU A 33 -2.56 0.13 -8.53
C LEU A 33 -2.34 -0.95 -7.47
N ALA A 34 -2.76 -0.66 -6.24
CA ALA A 34 -2.76 -1.58 -5.11
C ALA A 34 -4.11 -1.53 -4.41
N TYR A 35 -4.53 -2.65 -3.83
CA TYR A 35 -5.83 -2.78 -3.17
C TYR A 35 -5.66 -3.45 -1.79
N PRO A 36 -5.36 -2.67 -0.74
CA PRO A 36 -5.39 -3.19 0.63
C PRO A 36 -6.85 -3.45 1.04
N PHE A 37 -7.11 -4.58 1.69
CA PHE A 37 -8.45 -5.05 2.01
C PHE A 37 -8.53 -5.58 3.46
N GLU A 38 -9.71 -5.50 4.08
CA GLU A 38 -9.89 -5.69 5.52
C GLU A 38 -9.59 -7.11 6.03
N THR A 39 -9.87 -8.12 5.21
CA THR A 39 -9.72 -9.53 5.55
C THR A 39 -9.28 -10.34 4.32
N GLU A 40 -9.03 -11.64 4.51
CA GLU A 40 -8.92 -12.57 3.40
C GLU A 40 -10.29 -12.76 2.72
N LEU A 41 -10.31 -13.06 1.42
CA LEU A 41 -11.58 -13.22 0.66
C LEU A 41 -12.51 -14.31 1.21
N LYS A 42 -12.00 -15.26 2.00
CA LYS A 42 -12.77 -16.31 2.66
C LYS A 42 -13.42 -15.86 3.97
N ASP A 43 -12.93 -14.77 4.57
CA ASP A 43 -13.29 -14.28 5.90
C ASP A 43 -13.93 -12.88 5.80
N LEU A 44 -14.66 -12.62 4.71
CA LEU A 44 -15.39 -11.36 4.50
C LEU A 44 -16.38 -11.11 5.64
N ASN A 45 -16.63 -9.84 5.94
CA ASN A 45 -17.73 -9.44 6.82
C ASN A 45 -19.02 -10.19 6.40
N PRO A 46 -19.61 -11.07 7.23
CA PRO A 46 -20.77 -11.86 6.85
C PRO A 46 -22.04 -11.02 6.65
N TYR A 47 -22.04 -9.78 7.12
CA TYR A 47 -23.17 -8.87 7.01
C TYR A 47 -23.10 -7.95 5.78
N PHE A 48 -22.02 -7.99 5.00
CA PHE A 48 -21.88 -7.17 3.79
C PHE A 48 -23.08 -7.38 2.84
N HIS A 49 -23.59 -6.29 2.28
CA HIS A 49 -24.84 -6.27 1.48
C HIS A 49 -26.13 -6.63 2.26
N SER A 50 -26.17 -6.45 3.58
CA SER A 50 -27.38 -6.60 4.39
C SER A 50 -27.68 -5.33 5.21
N GLN A 51 -28.86 -5.27 5.83
CA GLN A 51 -29.20 -4.19 6.77
C GLN A 51 -28.41 -4.29 8.09
N ASN A 52 -27.75 -5.42 8.34
CA ASN A 52 -26.92 -5.64 9.52
C ASN A 52 -25.47 -5.18 9.31
N ASP A 53 -25.15 -4.59 8.16
CA ASP A 53 -23.88 -3.92 7.92
C ASP A 53 -23.88 -2.56 8.65
N THR A 54 -23.63 -2.60 9.96
CA THR A 54 -23.73 -1.42 10.84
C THR A 54 -22.39 -1.08 11.48
N ILE A 55 -22.31 0.15 12.02
CA ILE A 55 -21.09 0.63 12.71
C ILE A 55 -20.78 -0.17 13.98
N ASP A 56 -21.77 -0.85 14.54
CA ASP A 56 -21.62 -1.61 15.79
C ASP A 56 -20.74 -2.86 15.61
N THR A 57 -20.58 -3.35 14.37
CA THR A 57 -19.76 -4.52 14.04
C THR A 57 -18.36 -4.16 13.53
N ILE A 58 -17.99 -2.89 13.53
CA ILE A 58 -16.71 -2.38 12.97
C ILE A 58 -15.65 -2.21 14.07
N ASP A 59 -14.42 -2.64 13.79
CA ASP A 59 -13.26 -2.34 14.63
C ASP A 59 -12.56 -1.05 14.18
N PHE A 60 -12.73 0.01 14.97
CA PHE A 60 -12.10 1.31 14.72
C PHE A 60 -10.57 1.30 14.78
N ASN A 61 -9.95 0.35 15.51
CA ASN A 61 -8.49 0.25 15.53
C ASN A 61 -7.98 -0.27 14.18
N HIS A 62 -8.66 -1.25 13.59
CA HIS A 62 -8.34 -1.74 12.24
C HIS A 62 -8.49 -0.63 11.20
N MET A 63 -9.57 0.16 11.26
CA MET A 63 -9.74 1.35 10.41
C MET A 63 -8.60 2.37 10.57
N ALA A 64 -8.12 2.58 11.80
CA ALA A 64 -7.00 3.48 12.05
C ALA A 64 -5.72 2.98 11.37
N ASP A 65 -5.50 1.67 11.27
CA ASP A 65 -4.35 1.11 10.58
C ASP A 65 -4.42 1.32 9.05
N PHE A 66 -5.60 1.19 8.44
CA PHE A 66 -5.81 1.58 7.03
C PHE A 66 -5.59 3.07 6.78
N THR A 67 -5.95 3.90 7.76
CA THR A 67 -5.74 5.35 7.70
C THR A 67 -4.25 5.69 7.77
N LYS A 68 -3.50 5.07 8.68
CA LYS A 68 -2.03 5.19 8.75
C LYS A 68 -1.38 4.74 7.45
N LEU A 69 -1.82 3.61 6.88
CA LEU A 69 -1.32 3.10 5.60
C LEU A 69 -1.54 4.11 4.48
N SER A 70 -2.73 4.69 4.37
CA SER A 70 -3.06 5.68 3.34
C SER A 70 -2.21 6.94 3.45
N ILE A 71 -2.02 7.46 4.67
CA ILE A 71 -1.18 8.63 4.92
C ILE A 71 0.28 8.32 4.59
N ALA A 72 0.81 7.21 5.09
CA ALA A 72 2.18 6.77 4.81
C ALA A 72 2.41 6.62 3.29
N TYR A 73 1.47 6.01 2.57
CA TYR A 73 1.56 5.85 1.11
C TYR A 73 1.70 7.19 0.37
N VAL A 74 0.86 8.17 0.70
CA VAL A 74 0.92 9.51 0.08
C VAL A 74 2.22 10.22 0.44
N VAL A 75 2.60 10.18 1.72
CA VAL A 75 3.81 10.84 2.22
C VAL A 75 5.06 10.30 1.52
N GLU A 76 5.24 8.98 1.51
CA GLU A 76 6.42 8.34 0.93
C GLU A 76 6.51 8.53 -0.60
N LEU A 77 5.39 8.42 -1.33
CA LEU A 77 5.40 8.58 -2.78
C LEU A 77 5.62 10.02 -3.24
N THR A 78 5.25 11.02 -2.43
CA THR A 78 5.40 12.43 -2.80
C THR A 78 6.71 13.04 -2.34
N GLN A 79 7.36 12.48 -1.31
CA GLN A 79 8.62 12.98 -0.79
C GLN A 79 9.82 12.70 -1.70
N ASP A 80 9.81 11.60 -2.48
CA ASP A 80 10.92 11.23 -3.38
C ASP A 80 11.14 12.23 -4.55
N SER A 81 10.22 13.18 -4.77
CA SER A 81 10.33 14.18 -5.84
C SER A 81 11.19 15.41 -5.47
N ALA A 82 11.57 15.58 -4.20
CA ALA A 82 12.23 16.80 -3.72
C ALA A 82 13.77 16.79 -3.76
N THR A 83 14.41 15.65 -4.09
CA THR A 83 15.88 15.48 -4.02
C THR A 83 16.53 14.99 -5.32
N ALA A 84 15.79 14.96 -6.43
CA ALA A 84 16.38 14.70 -7.75
C ALA A 84 16.92 16.03 -8.36
N CYS A 85 18.08 16.47 -7.90
CA CYS A 85 18.91 17.51 -8.54
C CYS A 85 20.37 17.04 -8.57
#